data_AF-A0A2V9YB97-F1
#
_entry.id   AF-A0A2V9YB97-F1
#
_cell.length_a   1.000
_cell.length_b   1.000
_cell.length_c   1.000
_cell.angle_alpha   90.00
_cell.angle_beta   90.00
_cell.angle_gamma   90.00
#
_symmetry.space_group_name_H-M   'P 1'
#
loop_
_entity.id
_entity.type
_entity.pdbx_description
1 polymer ?
#
loop_
_entity_poly.entity_id
_entity_poly.type
_entity_poly.pdbx_seq_one_letter_code
_entity_poly.pdbx_strand_id
1 'polypeptide(L)'
;MLDTYSSESNKVISVWRAFAQDDMVFRPHLRSSSVQEIMKHQLLSERRFFGEFLGLPEPAPSDVLPKEQTPASYAGRMRDLAAPRLGFLASRNEDWWRESVPFFDVQRERIWIFWRRVLHTAHHRTQLTVYLRLLNKEVPPTYGPTADISWEGADPTRSVDAAGRK
;
A
#
# COMPACT_ATOMS: atom_id res chain seq x y z
N MET A 1 15.35 0.83 -0.09
CA MET A 1 14.35 -0.02 -0.76
C MET A 1 13.35 -0.58 0.25
N LEU A 2 13.81 -1.36 1.23
CA LEU A 2 12.92 -2.02 2.20
C LEU A 2 12.27 -1.03 3.19
N ASP A 3 12.96 0.06 3.53
CA ASP A 3 12.35 1.17 4.30
C ASP A 3 11.15 1.78 3.57
N THR A 4 11.22 1.87 2.24
CA THR A 4 10.09 2.34 1.42
C THR A 4 8.92 1.38 1.48
N TYR A 5 9.17 0.06 1.45
CA TYR A 5 8.10 -0.92 1.63
C TYR A 5 7.45 -0.81 3.02
N SER A 6 8.26 -0.76 4.08
CA SER A 6 7.76 -0.57 5.45
C SER A 6 6.96 0.74 5.59
N SER A 7 7.49 1.84 5.03
CA SER A 7 6.83 3.14 5.00
C SER A 7 5.50 3.11 4.25
N GLU A 8 5.43 2.49 3.06
CA GLU A 8 4.15 2.37 2.33
C GLU A 8 3.15 1.47 3.06
N SER A 9 3.58 0.36 3.67
CA SER A 9 2.71 -0.48 4.50
C SER A 9 2.12 0.31 5.67
N ASN A 10 2.94 1.12 6.36
CA ASN A 10 2.49 1.98 7.45
C ASN A 10 1.49 3.04 6.97
N LYS A 11 1.75 3.69 5.83
CA LYS A 11 0.81 4.69 5.27
C LYS A 11 -0.52 4.06 4.86
N VAL A 12 -0.51 2.83 4.31
CA VAL A 12 -1.74 2.07 4.04
C VAL A 12 -2.53 1.86 5.32
N ILE A 13 -1.86 1.39 6.39
CA ILE A 13 -2.47 1.15 7.70
C ILE A 13 -3.09 2.44 8.26
N SER A 14 -2.37 3.58 8.17
CA SER A 14 -2.89 4.88 8.62
C SER A 14 -4.13 5.31 7.85
N VAL A 15 -4.13 5.17 6.52
CA VAL A 15 -5.30 5.48 5.67
C VAL A 15 -6.48 4.56 6.00
N TRP A 16 -6.24 3.26 6.20
CA TRP A 16 -7.30 2.31 6.48
C TRP A 16 -7.98 2.56 7.82
N ARG A 17 -7.21 2.97 8.84
CA ARG A 17 -7.74 3.31 10.17
C ARG A 17 -8.61 4.56 10.19
N ALA A 18 -8.54 5.42 9.17
CA ALA A 18 -9.37 6.61 9.07
C ALA A 18 -10.81 6.32 8.58
N PHE A 19 -11.09 5.11 8.11
CA PHE A 19 -12.45 4.67 7.76
C PHE A 19 -13.20 4.12 8.97
N ALA A 20 -14.50 4.40 9.01
CA ALA A 20 -15.49 3.78 9.87
C ALA A 20 -16.10 2.55 9.18
N GLN A 21 -16.84 1.73 9.94
CA GLN A 21 -17.48 0.53 9.39
C GLN A 21 -18.44 0.85 8.24
N ASP A 22 -19.24 1.91 8.37
CA ASP A 22 -20.25 2.29 7.37
C ASP A 22 -19.62 2.81 6.07
N ASP A 23 -18.36 3.24 6.09
CA ASP A 23 -17.66 3.69 4.89
C ASP A 23 -17.26 2.52 3.98
N MET A 24 -17.25 1.29 4.49
CA MET A 24 -16.71 0.13 3.78
C MET A 24 -17.41 -0.15 2.44
N VAL A 25 -18.69 0.26 2.33
CA VAL A 25 -19.50 0.11 1.12
C VAL A 25 -19.37 1.29 0.14
N PHE A 26 -18.79 2.41 0.58
CA PHE A 26 -18.68 3.62 -0.22
C PHE A 26 -17.85 3.38 -1.49
N ARG A 27 -18.37 3.89 -2.61
CA ARG A 27 -17.68 4.02 -3.90
C ARG A 27 -18.07 5.38 -4.51
N PRO A 28 -17.13 6.15 -5.07
CA PRO A 28 -17.42 7.48 -5.61
C PRO A 28 -18.23 7.43 -6.91
N HIS A 29 -18.26 6.28 -7.57
CA HIS A 29 -19.02 6.03 -8.79
C HIS A 29 -19.40 4.56 -8.87
N LEU A 30 -20.50 4.21 -9.56
CA LEU A 30 -20.98 2.84 -9.69
C LEU A 30 -19.94 1.88 -10.32
N ARG A 31 -19.07 2.41 -11.19
CA ARG A 31 -17.97 1.68 -11.84
C ARG A 31 -16.69 1.61 -11.00
N SER A 32 -16.67 2.25 -9.84
CA SER A 32 -15.52 2.22 -8.94
C SER A 32 -15.67 1.10 -7.91
N SER A 33 -14.54 0.54 -7.50
CA SER A 33 -14.52 -0.38 -6.36
C SER A 33 -14.85 0.35 -5.06
N SER A 34 -15.51 -0.35 -4.13
CA SER A 34 -15.73 0.16 -2.78
C SER A 34 -14.45 0.18 -1.94
N VAL A 35 -14.50 0.84 -0.79
CA VAL A 35 -13.42 0.80 0.22
C VAL A 35 -13.03 -0.65 0.54
N GLN A 36 -14.01 -1.50 0.89
CA GLN A 36 -13.74 -2.89 1.23
C GLN A 36 -13.15 -3.68 0.06
N GLU A 37 -13.67 -3.48 -1.16
CA GLU A 37 -13.16 -4.17 -2.36
C GLU A 37 -11.69 -3.83 -2.61
N ILE A 38 -11.29 -2.56 -2.41
CA ILE A 38 -9.89 -2.14 -2.55
C ILE A 38 -9.01 -2.73 -1.43
N MET A 39 -9.48 -2.77 -0.19
CA MET A 39 -8.74 -3.40 0.93
C MET A 39 -8.54 -4.91 0.69
N LYS A 40 -9.58 -5.61 0.24
CA LYS A 40 -9.51 -7.04 -0.16
C LYS A 40 -8.50 -7.25 -1.28
N HIS A 41 -8.63 -6.46 -2.34
CA HIS A 41 -7.74 -6.51 -3.48
C HIS A 41 -6.29 -6.27 -3.07
N GLN A 42 -6.03 -5.28 -2.22
CA GLN A 42 -4.69 -5.03 -1.71
C GLN A 42 -4.10 -6.28 -1.04
N LEU A 43 -4.79 -6.87 -0.05
CA LEU A 43 -4.24 -8.04 0.67
C LEU A 43 -4.07 -9.27 -0.23
N LEU A 44 -5.08 -9.58 -1.05
CA LEU A 44 -5.08 -10.78 -1.91
C LEU A 44 -4.07 -10.65 -3.06
N SER A 45 -4.07 -9.52 -3.77
CA SER A 45 -3.14 -9.30 -4.88
C SER A 45 -1.70 -9.19 -4.39
N GLU A 46 -1.48 -8.64 -3.19
CA GLU A 46 -0.15 -8.56 -2.61
C GLU A 46 0.37 -9.93 -2.21
N ARG A 47 -0.46 -10.76 -1.57
CA ARG A 47 -0.11 -12.18 -1.31
C ARG A 47 0.25 -12.91 -2.60
N ARG A 48 -0.54 -12.73 -3.67
CA ARG A 48 -0.24 -13.35 -4.97
C ARG A 48 1.12 -12.88 -5.49
N PHE A 49 1.39 -11.58 -5.49
CA PHE A 49 2.65 -11.04 -5.98
C PHE A 49 3.87 -11.57 -5.22
N PHE A 50 3.82 -11.55 -3.89
CA PHE A 50 4.93 -12.01 -3.08
C PHE A 50 5.12 -13.53 -3.16
N GLY A 51 4.03 -14.31 -3.12
CA GLY A 51 4.12 -15.77 -3.17
C GLY A 51 4.47 -16.30 -4.57
N GLU A 52 3.72 -15.89 -5.60
CA GLU A 52 3.84 -16.45 -6.96
C GLU A 52 5.08 -15.92 -7.69
N PHE A 53 5.30 -14.60 -7.68
CA PHE A 53 6.34 -13.98 -8.52
C PHE A 53 7.65 -13.74 -7.79
N LEU A 54 7.63 -13.54 -6.47
CA LEU A 54 8.85 -13.34 -5.68
C LEU A 54 9.25 -14.59 -4.89
N GLY A 55 8.40 -15.62 -4.81
CA GLY A 55 8.71 -16.87 -4.11
C GLY A 55 8.78 -16.74 -2.59
N LEU A 56 8.08 -15.76 -2.00
CA LEU A 56 8.03 -15.61 -0.56
C LEU A 56 7.12 -16.69 0.07
N PRO A 57 7.44 -17.13 1.29
CA PRO A 57 6.49 -17.89 2.09
C PRO A 57 5.27 -17.01 2.40
N GLU A 58 4.10 -17.46 1.99
CA GLU A 58 2.83 -16.76 2.17
C GLU A 58 1.78 -17.70 2.77
N PRO A 59 0.84 -17.20 3.58
CA PRO A 59 -0.27 -18.00 4.06
C PRO A 59 -1.12 -18.54 2.90
N ALA A 60 -1.95 -19.54 3.20
CA ALA A 60 -2.94 -20.04 2.26
C ALA A 60 -3.87 -18.88 1.82
N PRO A 61 -4.33 -18.85 0.55
CA PRO A 61 -5.23 -17.79 0.08
C PRO A 61 -6.49 -17.61 0.93
N SER A 62 -7.03 -18.70 1.48
CA SER A 62 -8.18 -18.70 2.40
C SER A 62 -7.95 -17.92 3.69
N ASP A 63 -6.69 -17.76 4.09
CA ASP A 63 -6.30 -17.20 5.38
C ASP A 63 -5.83 -15.74 5.25
N VAL A 64 -5.83 -15.18 4.04
CA VAL A 64 -5.30 -13.82 3.79
C VAL A 64 -6.18 -12.74 4.40
N LEU A 65 -7.50 -12.85 4.24
CA LEU A 65 -8.43 -11.82 4.70
C LEU A 65 -8.72 -11.95 6.20
N PRO A 66 -8.91 -10.83 6.93
CA PRO A 66 -9.33 -10.88 8.33
C PRO A 66 -10.76 -11.42 8.46
N LYS A 67 -11.08 -12.07 9.59
CA LYS A 67 -12.41 -12.62 9.86
C LYS A 67 -13.46 -11.52 10.06
N GLU A 68 -13.13 -10.49 10.84
CA GLU A 68 -14.08 -9.48 11.30
C GLU A 68 -14.41 -8.40 10.25
N GLN A 69 -13.75 -8.38 9.09
CA GLN A 69 -14.08 -7.51 7.94
C GLN A 69 -14.27 -6.00 8.26
N THR A 70 -13.63 -5.48 9.30
CA THR A 70 -13.67 -4.06 9.72
C THR A 70 -12.40 -3.32 9.28
N PRO A 71 -12.42 -1.98 9.13
CA PRO A 71 -11.21 -1.23 8.79
C PRO A 71 -10.01 -1.53 9.71
N ALA A 72 -10.27 -1.68 11.02
CA ALA A 72 -9.24 -2.04 12.00
C ALA A 72 -8.69 -3.46 11.80
N SER A 73 -9.53 -4.45 11.48
CA SER A 73 -9.06 -5.82 11.24
C SER A 73 -8.29 -5.93 9.92
N TYR A 74 -8.69 -5.19 8.88
CA TYR A 74 -7.89 -5.04 7.65
C TYR A 74 -6.54 -4.40 7.93
N ALA A 75 -6.49 -3.31 8.69
CA ALA A 75 -5.25 -2.62 9.04
C ALA A 75 -4.31 -3.53 9.86
N GLY A 76 -4.85 -4.27 10.84
CA GLY A 76 -4.09 -5.28 11.58
C GLY A 76 -3.54 -6.36 10.65
N ARG A 77 -4.37 -6.88 9.74
CA ARG A 77 -3.97 -7.93 8.81
C ARG A 77 -2.88 -7.47 7.83
N MET A 78 -2.93 -6.23 7.35
CA MET A 78 -1.88 -5.64 6.52
C MET A 78 -0.52 -5.66 7.24
N ARG A 79 -0.49 -5.23 8.51
CA ARG A 79 0.72 -5.27 9.34
C ARG A 79 1.24 -6.70 9.50
N ASP A 80 0.35 -7.62 9.86
CA ASP A 80 0.72 -9.00 10.19
C ASP A 80 1.28 -9.75 8.98
N LEU A 81 0.82 -9.40 7.77
CA LEU A 81 1.38 -9.92 6.52
C LEU A 81 2.68 -9.23 6.10
N ALA A 82 2.79 -7.92 6.32
CA ALA A 82 3.97 -7.15 5.91
C ALA A 82 5.24 -7.48 6.72
N ALA A 83 5.10 -7.72 8.02
CA ALA A 83 6.24 -7.98 8.91
C ALA A 83 7.10 -9.21 8.50
N PRO A 84 6.55 -10.42 8.30
CA PRO A 84 7.33 -11.58 7.87
C PRO A 84 7.93 -11.39 6.46
N ARG A 85 7.21 -10.72 5.56
CA ARG A 85 7.73 -10.38 4.22
C ARG A 85 8.97 -9.51 4.32
N LEU A 86 8.93 -8.46 5.15
CA LEU A 86 10.08 -7.57 5.36
C LEU A 86 11.30 -8.33 5.87
N GLY A 87 11.12 -9.23 6.85
CA GLY A 87 12.20 -10.08 7.36
C GLY A 87 12.80 -11.00 6.29
N PHE A 88 11.95 -11.64 5.49
CA PHE A 88 12.42 -12.47 4.37
C PHE A 88 13.23 -11.65 3.37
N LEU A 89 12.68 -10.53 2.89
CA LEU A 89 13.31 -9.68 1.87
C LEU A 89 14.65 -9.09 2.37
N ALA A 90 14.73 -8.71 3.65
CA ALA A 90 15.96 -8.20 4.26
C ALA A 90 17.09 -9.23 4.32
N SER A 91 16.75 -10.52 4.34
CA SER A 91 17.75 -11.60 4.36
C SER A 91 18.30 -11.98 2.98
N ARG A 92 17.81 -11.35 1.89
CA ARG A 92 18.22 -11.69 0.51
C ARG A 92 19.41 -10.84 0.07
N ASN A 93 20.32 -11.46 -0.68
CA ASN A 93 21.49 -10.79 -1.27
C ASN A 93 21.17 -10.19 -2.66
N GLU A 94 22.12 -9.45 -3.23
CA GLU A 94 21.98 -8.79 -4.52
C GLU A 94 21.66 -9.76 -5.67
N ASP A 95 22.31 -10.92 -5.71
CA ASP A 95 22.07 -11.94 -6.74
C ASP A 95 20.61 -12.39 -6.76
N TRP A 96 20.01 -12.62 -5.59
CA TRP A 96 18.59 -12.98 -5.49
C TRP A 96 17.68 -11.88 -6.02
N TRP A 97 18.02 -10.60 -5.80
CA TRP A 97 17.27 -9.44 -6.27
C TRP A 97 17.36 -9.23 -7.78
N ARG A 98 18.52 -9.55 -8.38
CA ARG A 98 18.79 -9.44 -9.82
C ARG A 98 18.37 -10.65 -10.63
N GLU A 99 18.08 -11.77 -9.99
CA GLU A 99 17.61 -12.97 -10.69
C GLU A 99 16.32 -12.66 -11.47
N SER A 100 16.32 -13.02 -12.75
CA SER A 100 15.16 -12.94 -13.63
C SER A 100 14.23 -14.12 -13.37
N VAL A 101 12.97 -13.83 -13.09
CA VAL A 101 11.92 -14.82 -12.83
C VAL A 101 10.70 -14.58 -13.72
N PRO A 102 9.85 -15.60 -13.92
CA PRO A 102 8.58 -15.43 -14.60
C PRO A 102 7.69 -14.39 -13.89
N PHE A 103 7.17 -13.45 -14.68
CA PHE A 103 6.18 -12.47 -14.28
C PHE A 103 5.11 -12.40 -15.37
N PHE A 104 4.02 -13.15 -15.18
CA PHE A 104 3.03 -13.41 -16.23
C PHE A 104 3.68 -14.00 -17.50
N ASP A 105 3.51 -13.34 -18.63
CA ASP A 105 4.02 -13.71 -19.96
C ASP A 105 5.43 -13.17 -20.24
N VAL A 106 6.05 -12.46 -19.28
CA VAL A 106 7.37 -11.87 -19.43
C VAL A 106 8.34 -12.32 -18.34
N GLN A 107 9.63 -12.08 -18.56
CA GLN A 107 10.70 -12.29 -17.59
C GLN A 107 11.11 -10.96 -16.96
N ARG A 108 11.24 -10.90 -15.63
CA ARG A 108 11.63 -9.68 -14.90
C ARG A 108 12.51 -10.02 -13.71
N GLU A 109 13.46 -9.14 -13.40
CA GLU A 109 14.23 -9.23 -12.15
C GLU A 109 13.31 -9.09 -10.93
N ARG A 110 13.59 -9.80 -9.85
CA ARG A 110 12.80 -9.71 -8.60
C ARG A 110 12.71 -8.28 -8.07
N ILE A 111 13.79 -7.50 -8.16
CA ILE A 111 13.80 -6.08 -7.76
C ILE A 111 12.75 -5.25 -8.52
N TRP A 112 12.56 -5.52 -9.81
CA TRP A 112 11.56 -4.82 -10.62
C TRP A 112 10.14 -5.21 -10.18
N ILE A 113 9.91 -6.51 -9.93
CA ILE A 113 8.60 -7.03 -9.50
C ILE A 113 8.23 -6.45 -8.12
N PHE A 114 9.20 -6.39 -7.20
CA PHE A 114 9.04 -5.75 -5.91
C PHE A 114 8.61 -4.29 -6.03
N TRP A 115 9.31 -3.49 -6.84
CA TRP A 115 8.93 -2.09 -7.03
C TRP A 115 7.57 -1.93 -7.69
N ARG A 116 7.24 -2.76 -8.68
CA ARG A 116 5.89 -2.80 -9.25
C ARG A 116 4.84 -3.06 -8.17
N ARG A 117 5.11 -3.94 -7.21
CA ARG A 117 4.21 -4.20 -6.08
C ARG A 117 4.09 -3.01 -5.13
N VAL A 118 5.19 -2.37 -4.77
CA VAL A 118 5.18 -1.17 -3.91
C VAL A 118 4.38 -0.03 -4.56
N LEU A 119 4.59 0.20 -5.87
CA LEU A 119 3.86 1.24 -6.62
C LEU A 119 2.37 0.94 -6.75
N HIS A 120 1.99 -0.32 -6.94
CA HIS A 120 0.58 -0.73 -6.95
C HIS A 120 -0.08 -0.54 -5.56
N THR A 121 0.67 -0.75 -4.48
CA THR A 121 0.22 -0.44 -3.12
C THR A 121 0.00 1.07 -2.94
N ALA A 122 0.94 1.91 -3.38
CA ALA A 122 0.80 3.37 -3.34
C ALA A 122 -0.39 3.87 -4.20
N HIS A 123 -0.63 3.24 -5.36
CA HIS A 123 -1.76 3.53 -6.22
C HIS A 123 -3.11 3.34 -5.49
N HIS A 124 -3.37 2.18 -4.91
CA HIS A 124 -4.63 1.93 -4.20
C HIS A 124 -4.73 2.68 -2.87
N ARG A 125 -3.62 2.91 -2.17
CA ARG A 125 -3.60 3.82 -1.01
C ARG A 125 -4.11 5.21 -1.41
N THR A 126 -3.59 5.75 -2.52
CA THR A 126 -3.99 7.07 -3.03
C THR A 126 -5.45 7.09 -3.46
N GLN A 127 -5.95 6.02 -4.08
CA GLN A 127 -7.37 5.86 -4.40
C GLN A 127 -8.25 5.99 -3.13
N LEU A 128 -7.91 5.29 -2.05
CA LEU A 128 -8.65 5.39 -0.79
C LEU A 128 -8.45 6.72 -0.07
N THR A 129 -7.29 7.36 -0.20
CA THR A 129 -7.07 8.73 0.29
C THR A 129 -8.07 9.72 -0.32
N VAL A 130 -8.39 9.59 -1.61
CA VAL A 130 -9.45 10.41 -2.24
C VAL A 130 -10.82 10.09 -1.66
N TYR A 131 -11.10 8.83 -1.33
CA TYR A 131 -12.39 8.42 -0.76
C TYR A 131 -12.60 9.05 0.62
N LEU A 132 -11.55 9.09 1.47
CA LEU A 132 -11.60 9.80 2.75
C LEU A 132 -12.03 11.27 2.55
N ARG A 133 -11.44 11.96 1.58
CA ARG A 133 -11.81 13.36 1.30
C ARG A 133 -13.26 13.50 0.85
N LEU A 134 -13.75 12.60 -0.01
CA LEU A 134 -15.14 12.62 -0.48
C LEU A 134 -16.16 12.30 0.62
N LEU A 135 -15.75 11.52 1.62
CA LEU A 135 -16.53 11.24 2.83
C LEU A 135 -16.38 12.31 3.91
N ASN A 136 -15.69 13.42 3.59
CA ASN A 136 -15.39 14.52 4.52
C ASN A 136 -14.66 14.05 5.80
N LYS A 137 -13.72 13.11 5.64
CA LYS A 137 -12.88 12.59 6.73
C LYS A 137 -11.48 13.20 6.68
N GLU A 138 -10.84 13.21 7.84
CA GLU A 138 -9.43 13.58 7.95
C GLU A 138 -8.56 12.65 7.11
N VAL A 139 -7.63 13.26 6.36
CA VAL A 139 -6.67 12.56 5.54
C VAL A 139 -5.32 12.54 6.26
N PRO A 140 -4.81 11.36 6.65
CA PRO A 140 -3.53 11.26 7.33
C PRO A 140 -2.37 11.68 6.41
N PRO A 141 -1.21 12.07 6.98
CA PRO A 141 -0.06 12.46 6.18
C PRO A 141 0.52 11.23 5.49
N THR A 142 0.98 11.39 4.25
CA THR A 142 1.51 10.26 3.45
C THR A 142 2.92 10.52 2.95
N TYR A 143 3.11 11.53 2.10
CA TYR A 143 4.42 12.00 1.63
C TYR A 143 4.70 13.47 1.99
N GLY A 144 3.88 14.02 2.87
CA GLY A 144 3.91 15.42 3.28
C GLY A 144 2.61 15.80 3.99
N PRO A 145 2.45 17.09 4.31
CA PRO A 145 1.24 17.61 4.93
C PRO A 145 0.01 17.39 4.05
N THR A 146 -1.15 17.32 4.69
CA THR A 146 -2.46 17.31 4.03
C THR A 146 -3.20 18.59 4.34
N ALA A 147 -4.43 18.76 3.83
CA ALA A 147 -5.26 19.90 4.26
C ALA A 147 -5.63 19.83 5.76
N ASP A 148 -5.50 18.66 6.40
CA ASP A 148 -5.88 18.46 7.80
C ASP A 148 -4.65 18.41 8.74
N ILE A 149 -3.42 18.33 8.20
CA ILE A 149 -2.19 18.17 8.98
C ILE A 149 -1.07 19.03 8.39
N SER A 150 -0.58 20.01 9.15
CA SER A 150 0.53 20.90 8.80
C SER A 150 1.87 20.45 9.40
N TRP A 151 2.97 20.65 8.68
CA TRP A 151 4.34 20.40 9.16
C TRP A 151 5.17 21.69 9.10
N GLU A 152 5.97 21.96 10.13
CA GLU A 152 6.96 23.04 10.08
C GLU A 152 8.10 22.66 9.12
N GLY A 153 8.48 23.57 8.22
CA GLY A 153 9.60 23.38 7.28
C GLY A 153 9.26 22.60 6.00
N ALA A 154 8.01 22.14 5.81
CA ALA A 154 7.55 21.49 4.59
C ALA A 154 6.45 22.34 3.92
N ASP A 155 6.83 23.41 3.23
CA ASP A 155 5.89 24.21 2.46
C ASP A 155 5.72 23.66 1.03
N PRO A 156 4.53 23.79 0.44
CA PRO A 156 4.28 23.21 -0.87
C PRO A 156 4.99 24.00 -1.97
N THR A 157 5.71 23.29 -2.84
CA THR A 157 6.31 23.87 -4.05
C THR A 157 5.24 24.20 -5.09
N ARG A 158 4.61 25.38 -4.95
CA ARG A 158 3.54 25.89 -5.85
C ARG A 158 3.97 27.03 -6.76
N SER A 159 5.22 27.49 -6.65
CA SER A 159 5.77 28.56 -7.48
C SER A 159 7.13 28.17 -8.06
N VAL A 160 7.52 28.87 -9.14
CA VAL A 160 8.85 28.73 -9.75
C VAL A 160 9.94 29.08 -8.73
N ASP A 161 9.75 30.15 -7.96
CA ASP A 161 10.70 30.55 -6.92
C ASP A 161 10.86 29.48 -5.85
N ALA A 162 9.77 28.86 -5.40
CA ALA A 162 9.82 27.77 -4.44
C ALA A 162 10.56 26.53 -5.01
N ALA A 163 10.41 26.27 -6.31
CA ALA A 163 11.12 25.19 -7.01
C ALA A 163 12.60 25.50 -7.26
N GLY A 164 13.00 26.78 -7.17
CA GLY A 164 14.39 27.23 -7.32
C GLY A 164 15.23 27.25 -6.04
N ARG A 165 14.65 26.90 -4.88
CA ARG A 165 15.36 26.80 -3.60
C ARG A 165 16.41 25.68 -3.64
N LYS A 166 17.58 25.92 -3.05
CA LYS A 166 18.71 24.98 -2.96
C LYS A 166 19.02 24.65 -1.51
#